data_AF-A0A2R6L216-F1
#
_entry.id   AF-A0A2R6L216-F1
#
_cell.length_a   1.000
_cell.length_b   1.000
_cell.length_c   1.000
_cell.angle_alpha   90.00
_cell.angle_beta   90.00
_cell.angle_gamma   90.00
#
_symmetry.space_group_name_H-M   'P 1'
#
loop_
_entity.id
_entity.type
_entity.pdbx_description
1 polymer ?
#
loop_
_entity_poly.entity_id
_entity_poly.type
_entity_poly.pdbx_seq_one_letter_code
_entity_poly.pdbx_strand_id
1 'polypeptide(L)'
;RLASGETAVIDMGRHRTFTVARNGTVTWEWSAKRHLDEGSDFWADHVEGTPREDHAYTGPEQDWTHMNDVDRLENGNFLMSIRNFDVVVEVDPDTDDVVAVYGEPGDHSLMYEQHDPDYLEASDTLIVADSENNRVVEYDAETMEEVWRYEGPSAGDRLQWPRDADRLPNGNTLIADSRNFRVLEVGPDGEVVWAHELTGERGIVYDADRFGVGSEEPGEVPSGRELNGTAHGGTVGETLAVADSWVSFVLPPWVGVVGLLALLTGGGALAGLAREGYRARAG
;
A
#
# COMPACT_ATOMS: atom_id res chain seq x y z
N ARG A 1 -15.70 11.49 -8.24
CA ARG A 1 -16.52 12.70 -7.93
C ARG A 1 -17.90 12.15 -7.60
N LEU A 2 -18.43 12.44 -6.42
CA LEU A 2 -19.70 11.86 -5.97
C LEU A 2 -20.85 12.16 -6.95
N ALA A 3 -21.85 11.29 -6.99
CA ALA A 3 -23.06 11.46 -7.82
C ALA A 3 -23.79 12.80 -7.55
N SER A 4 -23.67 13.34 -6.33
CA SER A 4 -24.17 14.68 -5.95
C SER A 4 -23.44 15.85 -6.64
N GLY A 5 -22.29 15.58 -7.26
CA GLY A 5 -21.39 16.56 -7.88
C GLY A 5 -20.33 17.13 -6.93
N GLU A 6 -20.34 16.70 -5.67
CA GLU A 6 -19.36 17.00 -4.63
C GLU A 6 -18.07 16.21 -4.81
N THR A 7 -17.06 16.56 -4.02
CA THR A 7 -15.77 15.86 -3.96
C THR A 7 -15.55 15.41 -2.52
N ALA A 8 -15.32 14.12 -2.31
CA ALA A 8 -14.79 13.61 -1.05
C ALA A 8 -13.29 13.91 -0.99
N VAL A 9 -12.80 14.25 0.19
CA VAL A 9 -11.40 14.55 0.44
C VAL A 9 -11.01 13.93 1.77
N ILE A 10 -9.96 13.13 1.76
CA ILE A 10 -9.27 12.70 2.97
C ILE A 10 -8.05 13.59 3.21
N ASP A 11 -7.96 14.14 4.42
CA ASP A 11 -6.97 15.16 4.79
C ASP A 11 -6.07 14.59 5.89
N MET A 12 -5.01 13.91 5.44
CA MET A 12 -3.96 13.34 6.29
C MET A 12 -3.42 14.36 7.31
N GLY A 13 -3.17 15.60 6.89
CA GLY A 13 -2.56 16.63 7.73
C GLY A 13 -3.48 17.15 8.84
N ARG A 14 -4.80 16.89 8.77
CA ARG A 14 -5.75 17.24 9.84
C ARG A 14 -6.55 16.06 10.39
N HIS A 15 -6.26 14.84 9.94
CA HIS A 15 -6.92 13.61 10.36
C HIS A 15 -8.44 13.70 10.26
N ARG A 16 -8.93 14.08 9.08
CA ARG A 16 -10.35 14.25 8.81
C ARG A 16 -10.69 13.88 7.37
N THR A 17 -11.93 13.50 7.18
CA THR A 17 -12.51 13.25 5.85
C THR A 17 -13.71 14.15 5.69
N PHE A 18 -13.88 14.78 4.53
CA PHE A 18 -14.98 15.72 4.33
C PHE A 18 -15.45 15.75 2.88
N THR A 19 -16.70 16.12 2.68
CA THR A 19 -17.22 16.43 1.35
C THR A 19 -17.22 17.92 1.11
N VAL A 20 -16.88 18.33 -0.11
CA VAL A 20 -16.87 19.73 -0.53
C VAL A 20 -17.69 19.93 -1.80
N ALA A 21 -18.63 20.87 -1.73
CA ALA A 21 -19.40 21.31 -2.87
C ALA A 21 -18.54 22.13 -3.85
N ARG A 22 -18.98 22.26 -5.10
CA ARG A 22 -18.22 22.98 -6.16
C ARG A 22 -17.92 24.44 -5.84
N ASN A 23 -18.70 25.07 -4.97
CA ASN A 23 -18.50 26.44 -4.51
C ASN A 23 -17.47 26.54 -3.35
N GLY A 24 -16.88 25.42 -2.90
CA GLY A 24 -15.93 25.34 -1.80
C GLY A 24 -16.56 25.19 -0.41
N THR A 25 -17.88 25.05 -0.31
CA THR A 25 -18.55 24.79 0.99
C THR A 25 -18.33 23.35 1.41
N VAL A 26 -17.80 23.14 2.62
CA VAL A 26 -17.78 21.82 3.27
C VAL A 26 -19.21 21.44 3.64
N THR A 27 -19.67 20.26 3.23
CA THR A 27 -21.06 19.80 3.40
C THR A 27 -21.21 18.70 4.42
N TRP A 28 -20.14 17.96 4.70
CA TRP A 28 -20.00 16.98 5.78
C TRP A 28 -18.53 16.87 6.19
N GLU A 29 -18.24 16.54 7.44
CA GLU A 29 -16.88 16.38 7.96
C GLU A 29 -16.84 15.35 9.10
N TRP A 30 -16.01 14.32 8.93
CA TRP A 30 -15.68 13.31 9.91
C TRP A 30 -14.28 13.52 10.49
N SER A 31 -14.10 13.24 11.78
CA SER A 31 -12.85 13.52 12.51
C SER A 31 -12.27 12.26 13.13
N ALA A 32 -11.12 11.78 12.62
CA ALA A 32 -10.46 10.61 13.22
C ALA A 32 -10.10 10.85 14.69
N LYS A 33 -9.79 12.08 15.09
CA LYS A 33 -9.56 12.38 16.50
C LYS A 33 -10.76 12.07 17.40
N ARG A 34 -11.98 12.28 16.91
CA ARG A 34 -13.19 11.98 17.69
C ARG A 34 -13.47 10.47 17.73
N HIS A 35 -13.22 9.79 16.61
CA HIS A 35 -13.73 8.45 16.38
C HIS A 35 -12.69 7.34 16.56
N LEU A 36 -11.38 7.65 16.51
CA LEU A 36 -10.29 6.66 16.59
C LEU A 36 -9.30 6.90 17.74
N ASP A 37 -9.26 8.11 18.33
CA ASP A 37 -8.29 8.45 19.38
C ASP A 37 -8.71 7.89 20.76
N GLU A 38 -7.80 7.96 21.74
CA GLU A 38 -8.01 7.48 23.11
C GLU A 38 -9.32 8.03 23.71
N GLY A 39 -10.19 7.10 24.14
CA GLY A 39 -11.52 7.41 24.70
C GLY A 39 -12.67 7.35 23.71
N SER A 40 -12.42 7.01 22.45
CA SER A 40 -13.44 6.58 21.48
C SER A 40 -13.80 5.10 21.64
N ASP A 41 -14.95 4.70 21.09
CA ASP A 41 -15.38 3.29 21.09
C ASP A 41 -14.42 2.42 20.26
N PHE A 42 -13.98 2.90 19.08
CA PHE A 42 -12.96 2.21 18.27
C PHE A 42 -11.68 1.94 19.07
N TRP A 43 -11.19 2.94 19.80
CA TRP A 43 -9.97 2.78 20.60
C TRP A 43 -10.15 1.71 21.68
N ALA A 44 -11.27 1.74 22.40
CA ALA A 44 -11.56 0.78 23.46
C ALA A 44 -11.68 -0.65 22.92
N ASP A 45 -12.28 -0.81 21.73
CA ASP A 45 -12.59 -2.11 21.16
C ASP A 45 -11.41 -2.74 20.39
N HIS A 46 -10.56 -1.92 19.74
CA HIS A 46 -9.53 -2.41 18.82
C HIS A 46 -8.09 -2.09 19.22
N VAL A 47 -7.86 -1.06 20.03
CA VAL A 47 -6.49 -0.56 20.31
C VAL A 47 -6.10 -0.72 21.77
N GLU A 48 -7.05 -0.61 22.69
CA GLU A 48 -6.77 -0.67 24.13
C GLU A 48 -6.08 -1.98 24.52
N GLY A 49 -4.88 -1.88 25.11
CA GLY A 49 -4.08 -3.03 25.53
C GLY A 49 -2.98 -3.45 24.54
N THR A 50 -2.90 -2.83 23.37
CA THR A 50 -1.77 -2.97 22.44
C THR A 50 -0.61 -2.01 22.80
N PRO A 51 0.65 -2.34 22.46
CA PRO A 51 1.79 -1.44 22.63
C PRO A 51 1.63 -0.14 21.85
N ARG A 52 1.80 1.01 22.51
CA ARG A 52 1.69 2.35 21.87
C ARG A 52 2.73 2.60 20.76
N GLU A 53 3.79 1.80 20.72
CA GLU A 53 4.83 1.85 19.68
C GLU A 53 4.38 1.23 18.35
N ASP A 54 3.34 0.39 18.37
CA ASP A 54 2.77 -0.27 17.19
C ASP A 54 1.80 0.64 16.43
N HIS A 55 1.29 1.68 17.09
CA HIS A 55 0.39 2.69 16.50
C HIS A 55 1.17 3.99 16.41
N ALA A 56 1.48 4.47 15.20
CA ALA A 56 2.49 5.50 14.92
C ALA A 56 2.20 6.93 15.49
N TYR A 57 2.06 7.06 16.81
CA TYR A 57 1.78 8.29 17.56
C TYR A 57 2.97 9.26 17.66
N THR A 58 4.13 8.90 17.12
CA THR A 58 5.39 9.63 17.33
C THR A 58 5.97 10.18 16.03
N GLY A 59 5.30 11.18 15.44
CA GLY A 59 5.78 11.94 14.28
C GLY A 59 5.77 13.46 14.50
N PRO A 60 6.65 14.22 13.81
CA PRO A 60 6.83 15.67 14.03
C PRO A 60 5.60 16.53 13.69
N GLU A 61 4.59 15.98 13.02
CA GLU A 61 3.30 16.65 12.71
C GLU A 61 2.08 15.98 13.38
N GLN A 62 2.30 14.98 14.25
CA GLN A 62 1.26 14.03 14.68
C GLN A 62 0.63 13.32 13.47
N ASP A 63 1.41 12.79 12.54
CA ASP A 63 0.90 11.95 11.43
C ASP A 63 0.44 10.57 11.95
N TRP A 64 -0.53 10.55 12.87
CA TRP A 64 -0.85 9.37 13.67
C TRP A 64 -1.80 8.41 12.97
N THR A 65 -2.60 8.90 12.00
CA THR A 65 -3.44 8.02 11.17
C THR A 65 -2.78 7.68 9.83
N HIS A 66 -2.00 8.59 9.25
CA HIS A 66 -1.57 8.57 7.84
C HIS A 66 -2.71 8.14 6.90
N MET A 67 -3.91 8.67 7.14
CA MET A 67 -5.07 8.35 6.33
C MET A 67 -4.83 8.82 4.89
N ASN A 68 -4.97 7.92 3.93
CA ASN A 68 -4.36 8.06 2.61
C ASN A 68 -5.34 7.82 1.47
N ASP A 69 -6.53 7.29 1.75
CA ASP A 69 -7.54 7.01 0.74
C ASP A 69 -8.99 7.10 1.27
N VAL A 70 -9.92 7.53 0.41
CA VAL A 70 -11.36 7.56 0.68
C VAL A 70 -12.19 7.25 -0.56
N ASP A 71 -13.08 6.28 -0.42
CA ASP A 71 -14.08 5.91 -1.43
C ASP A 71 -15.51 6.00 -0.93
N ARG A 72 -16.44 6.12 -1.89
CA ARG A 72 -17.88 6.17 -1.64
C ARG A 72 -18.50 4.84 -2.08
N LEU A 73 -19.11 4.13 -1.14
CA LEU A 73 -19.82 2.88 -1.38
C LEU A 73 -21.25 3.12 -1.93
N GLU A 74 -21.85 2.13 -2.59
CA GLU A 74 -23.22 2.23 -3.14
C GLU A 74 -24.26 2.45 -2.04
N ASN A 75 -24.02 1.88 -0.85
CA ASN A 75 -24.87 2.05 0.32
C ASN A 75 -24.88 3.49 0.87
N GLY A 76 -23.96 4.33 0.40
CA GLY A 76 -23.83 5.73 0.79
C GLY A 76 -22.77 6.00 1.86
N ASN A 77 -22.11 4.98 2.38
CA ASN A 77 -21.04 5.10 3.37
C ASN A 77 -19.71 5.47 2.71
N PHE A 78 -18.73 5.83 3.54
CA PHE A 78 -17.37 6.07 3.11
C PHE A 78 -16.45 4.95 3.58
N LEU A 79 -15.71 4.36 2.66
CA LEU A 79 -14.58 3.49 2.95
C LEU A 79 -13.34 4.37 3.11
N MET A 80 -12.56 4.18 4.17
CA MET A 80 -11.39 5.01 4.44
C MET A 80 -10.22 4.16 4.90
N SER A 81 -9.06 4.37 4.31
CA SER A 81 -7.82 3.73 4.74
C SER A 81 -7.15 4.50 5.87
N ILE A 82 -6.92 3.82 7.00
CA ILE A 82 -6.22 4.33 8.17
C ILE A 82 -4.88 3.59 8.29
N ARG A 83 -3.96 3.92 7.39
CA ARG A 83 -2.67 3.24 7.17
C ARG A 83 -1.90 2.90 8.44
N ASN A 84 -1.74 3.85 9.36
CA ASN A 84 -0.88 3.63 10.54
C ASN A 84 -1.54 2.76 11.62
N PHE A 85 -2.80 2.40 11.45
CA PHE A 85 -3.50 1.42 12.26
C PHE A 85 -3.68 0.10 11.51
N ASP A 86 -3.15 -0.05 10.28
CA ASP A 86 -3.32 -1.26 9.48
C ASP A 86 -4.79 -1.69 9.29
N VAL A 87 -5.69 -0.70 9.23
CA VAL A 87 -7.14 -0.95 9.07
C VAL A 87 -7.77 -0.06 8.01
N VAL A 88 -8.82 -0.60 7.41
CA VAL A 88 -9.78 0.13 6.59
C VAL A 88 -11.08 0.23 7.40
N VAL A 89 -11.71 1.41 7.41
CA VAL A 89 -12.95 1.63 8.14
C VAL A 89 -14.08 2.03 7.20
N GLU A 90 -15.27 1.52 7.46
CA GLU A 90 -16.50 2.00 6.82
C GLU A 90 -17.21 2.96 7.78
N VAL A 91 -17.58 4.15 7.28
CA VAL A 91 -18.21 5.22 8.07
C VAL A 91 -19.56 5.59 7.48
N ASP A 92 -20.59 5.60 8.32
CA ASP A 92 -21.92 6.13 7.98
C ASP A 92 -21.91 7.66 8.12
N PRO A 93 -22.08 8.44 7.02
CA PRO A 93 -22.06 9.89 7.07
C PRO A 93 -23.31 10.53 7.69
N ASP A 94 -24.40 9.77 7.91
CA ASP A 94 -25.59 10.27 8.59
C ASP A 94 -25.44 10.25 10.12
N THR A 95 -24.64 9.32 10.66
CA THR A 95 -24.40 9.19 12.12
C THR A 95 -22.98 9.54 12.56
N ASP A 96 -22.03 9.61 11.63
CA ASP A 96 -20.57 9.70 11.84
C ASP A 96 -19.95 8.44 12.48
N ASP A 97 -20.70 7.35 12.61
CA ASP A 97 -20.22 6.13 13.27
C ASP A 97 -19.32 5.30 12.33
N VAL A 98 -18.31 4.66 12.93
CA VAL A 98 -17.57 3.58 12.27
C VAL A 98 -18.43 2.33 12.36
N VAL A 99 -18.91 1.83 11.21
CA VAL A 99 -19.86 0.71 11.14
C VAL A 99 -19.20 -0.62 10.78
N ALA A 100 -18.00 -0.58 10.18
CA ALA A 100 -17.16 -1.74 9.97
C ALA A 100 -15.67 -1.37 10.11
N VAL A 101 -14.87 -2.37 10.52
CA VAL A 101 -13.41 -2.29 10.60
C VAL A 101 -12.86 -3.54 9.92
N TYR A 102 -12.06 -3.36 8.89
CA TYR A 102 -11.35 -4.42 8.18
C TYR A 102 -9.88 -4.37 8.57
N GLY A 103 -9.34 -5.51 8.98
CA GLY A 103 -8.00 -5.61 9.58
C GLY A 103 -8.05 -5.55 11.11
N GLU A 104 -6.87 -5.56 11.72
CA GLU A 104 -6.69 -5.50 13.17
C GLU A 104 -5.48 -4.63 13.50
N PRO A 105 -5.63 -3.58 14.33
CA PRO A 105 -4.51 -2.71 14.64
C PRO A 105 -3.30 -3.44 15.23
N GLY A 106 -2.16 -3.30 14.55
CA GLY A 106 -0.89 -3.94 14.92
C GLY A 106 -0.73 -5.39 14.44
N ASP A 107 -1.74 -5.99 13.79
CA ASP A 107 -1.56 -7.28 13.11
C ASP A 107 -1.02 -7.08 11.69
N HIS A 108 0.29 -6.84 11.62
CA HIS A 108 1.01 -6.71 10.35
C HIS A 108 0.97 -7.95 9.46
N SER A 109 0.47 -9.09 9.96
CA SER A 109 0.32 -10.30 9.13
C SER A 109 -0.93 -10.23 8.24
N LEU A 110 -1.95 -9.48 8.66
CA LEU A 110 -3.12 -9.16 7.85
C LEU A 110 -2.77 -8.01 6.90
N MET A 111 -2.53 -6.80 7.41
CA MET A 111 -2.18 -5.64 6.59
C MET A 111 -1.03 -4.89 7.25
N TYR A 112 -0.13 -4.33 6.45
CA TYR A 112 0.94 -3.49 6.96
C TYR A 112 1.16 -2.24 6.11
N GLU A 113 0.73 -1.10 6.67
CA GLU A 113 0.76 0.23 6.09
C GLU A 113 0.15 0.26 4.68
N GLN A 114 -1.10 -0.21 4.59
CA GLN A 114 -1.83 -0.42 3.36
C GLN A 114 -2.27 0.84 2.63
N HIS A 115 -2.56 0.68 1.33
CA HIS A 115 -3.04 1.74 0.44
C HIS A 115 -4.19 1.25 -0.42
N ASP A 116 -4.98 2.23 -0.85
CA ASP A 116 -5.96 2.10 -1.92
C ASP A 116 -6.87 0.88 -1.78
N PRO A 117 -7.59 0.76 -0.66
CA PRO A 117 -8.52 -0.33 -0.47
C PRO A 117 -9.74 -0.14 -1.37
N ASP A 118 -10.04 -1.13 -2.21
CA ASP A 118 -11.24 -1.12 -3.05
C ASP A 118 -12.19 -2.24 -2.58
N TYR A 119 -13.42 -1.85 -2.22
CA TYR A 119 -14.45 -2.77 -1.75
C TYR A 119 -15.32 -3.22 -2.92
N LEU A 120 -15.15 -4.48 -3.32
CA LEU A 120 -15.87 -5.09 -4.43
C LEU A 120 -17.23 -5.59 -3.93
N GLU A 121 -18.23 -4.71 -3.93
CA GLU A 121 -19.56 -4.96 -3.35
C GLU A 121 -20.24 -6.21 -3.93
N ALA A 122 -20.08 -6.46 -5.24
CA ALA A 122 -20.70 -7.60 -5.91
C ALA A 122 -20.27 -8.96 -5.35
N SER A 123 -19.09 -9.03 -4.73
CA SER A 123 -18.50 -10.24 -4.18
C SER A 123 -18.22 -10.19 -2.68
N ASP A 124 -18.53 -9.07 -2.03
CA ASP A 124 -18.28 -8.82 -0.60
C ASP A 124 -16.81 -9.11 -0.24
N THR A 125 -15.91 -8.45 -0.96
CA THR A 125 -14.46 -8.61 -0.83
C THR A 125 -13.74 -7.28 -0.86
N LEU A 126 -12.61 -7.20 -0.17
CA LEU A 126 -11.77 -6.01 -0.08
C LEU A 126 -10.41 -6.29 -0.70
N ILE A 127 -10.08 -5.63 -1.81
CA ILE A 127 -8.71 -5.66 -2.39
C ILE A 127 -7.88 -4.52 -1.79
N VAL A 128 -6.63 -4.80 -1.49
CA VAL A 128 -5.74 -3.87 -0.79
C VAL A 128 -4.30 -3.99 -1.31
N ALA A 129 -3.66 -2.85 -1.57
CA ALA A 129 -2.21 -2.79 -1.71
C ALA A 129 -1.53 -2.82 -0.33
N ASP A 130 -1.06 -4.00 0.07
CA ASP A 130 -0.40 -4.26 1.36
C ASP A 130 1.11 -3.92 1.26
N SER A 131 1.39 -2.62 1.37
CA SER A 131 2.62 -2.01 0.87
C SER A 131 3.89 -2.54 1.54
N GLU A 132 3.96 -2.59 2.87
CA GLU A 132 5.19 -3.03 3.55
C GLU A 132 5.37 -4.55 3.52
N ASN A 133 4.29 -5.31 3.30
CA ASN A 133 4.35 -6.75 3.01
C ASN A 133 4.64 -7.06 1.53
N ASN A 134 4.79 -6.04 0.68
CA ASN A 134 5.15 -6.20 -0.74
C ASN A 134 4.21 -7.16 -1.50
N ARG A 135 2.92 -7.04 -1.26
CA ARG A 135 1.89 -7.87 -1.88
C ARG A 135 0.62 -7.07 -2.13
N VAL A 136 -0.21 -7.55 -3.04
CA VAL A 136 -1.62 -7.16 -3.13
C VAL A 136 -2.42 -8.33 -2.58
N VAL A 137 -3.45 -8.07 -1.76
CA VAL A 137 -4.31 -9.10 -1.18
C VAL A 137 -5.77 -8.74 -1.39
N GLU A 138 -6.60 -9.75 -1.64
CA GLU A 138 -8.05 -9.63 -1.59
C GLU A 138 -8.57 -10.49 -0.44
N TYR A 139 -9.38 -9.88 0.43
CA TYR A 139 -10.00 -10.52 1.59
C TYR A 139 -11.49 -10.72 1.37
N ASP A 140 -12.02 -11.81 1.89
CA ASP A 140 -13.45 -11.91 2.23
C ASP A 140 -13.75 -10.87 3.31
N ALA A 141 -14.67 -9.94 3.04
CA ALA A 141 -14.85 -8.78 3.89
C ALA A 141 -15.60 -9.07 5.20
N GLU A 142 -16.39 -10.15 5.25
CA GLU A 142 -17.05 -10.60 6.48
C GLU A 142 -16.07 -11.29 7.42
N THR A 143 -15.18 -12.13 6.88
CA THR A 143 -14.34 -13.03 7.67
C THR A 143 -12.88 -12.62 7.78
N MET A 144 -12.43 -11.66 6.97
CA MET A 144 -11.03 -11.30 6.77
C MET A 144 -10.14 -12.48 6.31
N GLU A 145 -10.73 -13.53 5.74
CA GLU A 145 -9.98 -14.62 5.12
C GLU A 145 -9.38 -14.15 3.80
N GLU A 146 -8.08 -14.40 3.58
CA GLU A 146 -7.43 -14.15 2.30
C GLU A 146 -8.04 -15.06 1.21
N VAL A 147 -8.66 -14.45 0.20
CA VAL A 147 -9.23 -15.17 -0.96
C VAL A 147 -8.33 -15.12 -2.19
N TRP A 148 -7.42 -14.14 -2.26
CA TRP A 148 -6.43 -14.03 -3.31
C TRP A 148 -5.23 -13.20 -2.85
N ARG A 149 -4.04 -13.48 -3.41
CA ARG A 149 -2.84 -12.68 -3.19
C ARG A 149 -1.96 -12.63 -4.42
N TYR A 150 -1.18 -11.56 -4.56
CA TYR A 150 -0.15 -11.46 -5.58
C TYR A 150 1.11 -10.81 -5.01
N GLU A 151 2.21 -11.56 -5.03
CA GLU A 151 3.53 -11.13 -4.53
C GLU A 151 4.49 -10.72 -5.67
N GLY A 152 4.03 -10.80 -6.92
CA GLY A 152 4.81 -10.48 -8.12
C GLY A 152 4.98 -11.66 -9.08
N PRO A 153 5.55 -11.42 -10.28
CA PRO A 153 5.68 -12.43 -11.35
C PRO A 153 6.47 -13.68 -10.95
N SER A 154 7.47 -13.54 -10.07
CA SER A 154 8.29 -14.66 -9.62
C SER A 154 9.00 -14.35 -8.30
N ALA A 155 9.58 -15.37 -7.66
CA ALA A 155 10.38 -15.17 -6.44
C ALA A 155 11.58 -14.21 -6.62
N GLY A 156 12.09 -14.05 -7.85
CA GLY A 156 13.18 -13.12 -8.19
C GLY A 156 12.71 -11.77 -8.74
N ASP A 157 11.39 -11.61 -8.90
CA ASP A 157 10.74 -10.41 -9.42
C ASP A 157 9.46 -10.22 -8.61
N ARG A 158 9.63 -9.84 -7.33
CA ARG A 158 8.52 -9.58 -6.41
C ARG A 158 8.07 -8.13 -6.56
N LEU A 159 6.82 -7.86 -6.20
CA LEU A 159 6.39 -6.48 -5.98
C LEU A 159 7.31 -5.81 -4.94
N GLN A 160 7.45 -4.48 -5.03
CA GLN A 160 8.15 -3.67 -4.07
C GLN A 160 7.33 -2.43 -3.76
N TRP A 161 6.78 -2.40 -2.55
CA TRP A 161 5.99 -1.30 -2.02
C TRP A 161 4.82 -0.91 -2.94
N PRO A 162 3.92 -1.86 -3.27
CA PRO A 162 2.76 -1.56 -4.10
C PRO A 162 1.87 -0.52 -3.42
N ARG A 163 1.30 0.39 -4.20
CA ARG A 163 0.53 1.53 -3.66
C ARG A 163 -0.92 1.59 -4.09
N ASP A 164 -1.28 0.83 -5.12
CA ASP A 164 -2.61 0.78 -5.69
C ASP A 164 -2.76 -0.57 -6.42
N ALA A 165 -3.97 -1.13 -6.33
CA ALA A 165 -4.35 -2.30 -7.10
C ALA A 165 -5.85 -2.35 -7.47
N ASP A 166 -6.17 -1.96 -8.70
CA ASP A 166 -7.51 -2.08 -9.26
C ASP A 166 -7.84 -3.44 -9.89
N ARG A 167 -8.97 -4.04 -9.51
CA ARG A 167 -9.58 -5.15 -10.26
C ARG A 167 -10.26 -4.60 -11.53
N LEU A 168 -10.00 -5.20 -12.69
CA LEU A 168 -10.57 -4.77 -13.96
C LEU A 168 -11.74 -5.67 -14.43
N PRO A 169 -12.70 -5.15 -15.23
CA PRO A 169 -13.86 -5.92 -15.73
C PRO A 169 -13.54 -7.17 -16.55
N ASN A 170 -12.32 -7.28 -17.08
CA ASN A 170 -11.85 -8.48 -17.79
C ASN A 170 -11.24 -9.54 -16.85
N GLY A 171 -11.24 -9.29 -15.53
CA GLY A 171 -10.66 -10.13 -14.49
C GLY A 171 -9.17 -9.91 -14.24
N ASN A 172 -8.54 -8.99 -14.95
CA ASN A 172 -7.16 -8.61 -14.68
C ASN A 172 -7.07 -7.73 -13.43
N THR A 173 -5.87 -7.59 -12.86
CA THR A 173 -5.56 -6.59 -11.83
C THR A 173 -4.52 -5.63 -12.37
N LEU A 174 -4.79 -4.33 -12.31
CA LEU A 174 -3.80 -3.28 -12.57
C LEU A 174 -3.10 -2.96 -11.25
N ILE A 175 -1.77 -2.87 -11.24
CA ILE A 175 -0.99 -2.72 -10.00
C ILE A 175 0.08 -1.65 -10.18
N ALA A 176 0.11 -0.68 -9.28
CA ALA A 176 1.19 0.28 -9.13
C ALA A 176 2.34 -0.34 -8.29
N ASP A 177 3.37 -0.87 -8.96
CA ASP A 177 4.55 -1.50 -8.33
C ASP A 177 5.67 -0.47 -8.11
N SER A 178 5.45 0.38 -7.10
CA SER A 178 6.04 1.70 -6.99
C SER A 178 7.55 1.73 -6.90
N ARG A 179 8.17 0.91 -6.04
CA ARG A 179 9.64 0.89 -5.88
C ARG A 179 10.36 0.04 -6.93
N ASN A 180 9.62 -0.73 -7.72
CA ASN A 180 10.15 -1.29 -8.97
C ASN A 180 10.00 -0.32 -10.16
N PHE A 181 9.38 0.85 -9.95
CA PHE A 181 9.17 1.88 -10.97
C PHE A 181 8.41 1.34 -12.18
N ARG A 182 7.31 0.62 -11.95
CA ARG A 182 6.50 0.06 -13.05
C ARG A 182 5.01 -0.02 -12.71
N VAL A 183 4.22 -0.18 -13.75
CA VAL A 183 2.81 -0.58 -13.67
C VAL A 183 2.66 -1.96 -14.30
N LEU A 184 1.91 -2.85 -13.65
CA LEU A 184 1.63 -4.20 -14.14
C LEU A 184 0.13 -4.37 -14.37
N GLU A 185 -0.26 -5.00 -15.48
CA GLU A 185 -1.58 -5.60 -15.63
C GLU A 185 -1.39 -7.12 -15.56
N VAL A 186 -1.99 -7.75 -14.55
CA VAL A 186 -1.87 -9.17 -14.22
C VAL A 186 -3.16 -9.87 -14.60
N GLY A 187 -3.05 -10.98 -15.32
CA GLY A 187 -4.18 -11.80 -15.72
C GLY A 187 -4.79 -12.60 -14.55
N PRO A 188 -5.99 -13.17 -14.74
CA PRO A 188 -6.66 -13.98 -13.72
C PRO A 188 -5.89 -15.27 -13.36
N ASP A 189 -4.94 -15.68 -14.18
CA ASP A 189 -4.04 -16.81 -13.94
C ASP A 189 -2.75 -16.44 -13.19
N GLY A 190 -2.56 -15.16 -12.85
CA GLY A 190 -1.39 -14.63 -12.18
C GLY A 190 -0.24 -14.23 -13.12
N GLU A 191 -0.43 -14.34 -14.44
CA GLU A 191 0.59 -13.98 -15.42
C GLU A 191 0.53 -12.49 -15.78
N VAL A 192 1.68 -11.85 -16.00
CA VAL A 192 1.71 -10.46 -16.46
C VAL A 192 1.30 -10.40 -17.94
N VAL A 193 0.18 -9.74 -18.22
CA VAL A 193 -0.33 -9.57 -19.59
C VAL A 193 0.11 -8.24 -20.22
N TRP A 194 0.45 -7.24 -19.40
CA TRP A 194 1.04 -5.98 -19.84
C TRP A 194 1.88 -5.35 -18.72
N ALA A 195 2.90 -4.57 -19.09
CA ALA A 195 3.70 -3.80 -18.16
C ALA A 195 4.18 -2.48 -18.78
N HIS A 196 4.37 -1.47 -17.93
CA HIS A 196 5.02 -0.21 -18.30
C HIS A 196 6.14 0.13 -17.32
N GLU A 197 7.36 0.21 -17.86
CA GLU A 197 8.59 0.44 -17.10
C GLU A 197 8.95 1.93 -17.07
N LEU A 198 9.16 2.47 -15.86
CA LEU A 198 9.58 3.84 -15.58
C LEU A 198 10.97 3.89 -14.91
N THR A 199 11.71 2.77 -14.88
CA THR A 199 13.02 2.66 -14.24
C THR A 199 14.03 3.71 -14.73
N GLY A 200 13.97 4.09 -16.00
CA GLY A 200 14.85 5.11 -16.58
C GLY A 200 14.64 6.50 -16.00
N GLU A 201 13.42 6.80 -15.55
CA GLU A 201 13.00 8.06 -14.95
C GLU A 201 13.04 8.00 -13.42
N ARG A 202 13.12 6.79 -12.85
CA ARG A 202 12.87 6.51 -11.42
C ARG A 202 11.51 7.05 -10.98
N GLY A 203 10.52 6.90 -11.87
CA GLY A 203 9.15 7.34 -11.63
C GLY A 203 8.50 6.43 -10.60
N ILE A 204 8.34 6.91 -9.37
CA ILE A 204 7.51 6.26 -8.37
C ILE A 204 6.06 6.42 -8.81
N VAL A 205 5.42 5.31 -9.13
CA VAL A 205 3.98 5.28 -9.43
C VAL A 205 3.27 5.24 -8.08
N TYR A 206 2.43 6.22 -7.79
CA TYR A 206 1.63 6.22 -6.58
C TYR A 206 0.28 5.54 -6.79
N ASP A 207 -0.28 5.75 -7.97
CA ASP A 207 -1.66 5.42 -8.36
C ASP A 207 -1.71 5.36 -9.90
N ALA A 208 -2.50 4.45 -10.45
CA ALA A 208 -2.60 4.09 -11.85
C ALA A 208 -4.00 3.52 -12.21
N ASP A 209 -4.95 4.41 -12.50
CA ASP A 209 -6.25 4.01 -13.06
C ASP A 209 -6.25 3.57 -14.54
N ARG A 210 -7.20 2.68 -14.88
CA ARG A 210 -7.59 2.42 -16.29
C ARG A 210 -8.68 3.37 -16.78
N PHE A 211 -8.33 4.27 -17.70
CA PHE A 211 -9.29 5.20 -18.30
C PHE A 211 -10.50 4.50 -18.95
N GLY A 212 -11.71 4.93 -18.58
CA GLY A 212 -12.98 4.49 -19.20
C GLY A 212 -13.58 3.24 -18.56
N VAL A 213 -12.85 2.61 -17.65
CA VAL A 213 -13.41 1.84 -16.54
C VAL A 213 -13.67 2.87 -15.43
N GLY A 214 -14.82 2.85 -14.76
CA GLY A 214 -15.08 3.83 -13.68
C GLY A 214 -13.99 3.73 -12.60
N SER A 215 -13.64 4.85 -11.98
CA SER A 215 -12.58 4.95 -10.94
C SER A 215 -13.11 4.77 -9.51
N GLU A 216 -14.39 4.40 -9.35
CA GLU A 216 -15.10 4.40 -8.06
C GLU A 216 -16.08 3.20 -8.13
N GLU A 217 -15.54 1.99 -8.16
CA GLU A 217 -16.15 0.71 -8.54
C GLU A 217 -16.16 0.36 -10.04
N PRO A 218 -15.30 -0.58 -10.46
CA PRO A 218 -15.46 -1.25 -11.74
C PRO A 218 -16.65 -2.21 -11.59
N GLY A 219 -17.85 -1.80 -12.03
CA GLY A 219 -19.07 -2.61 -11.83
C GLY A 219 -18.90 -4.10 -12.19
N GLU A 220 -19.55 -5.00 -11.44
CA GLU A 220 -19.43 -6.49 -11.53
C GLU A 220 -18.07 -7.00 -12.08
N VAL A 221 -17.01 -6.77 -11.32
CA VAL A 221 -15.72 -7.44 -11.53
C VAL A 221 -15.68 -8.82 -10.87
N PRO A 222 -14.86 -9.77 -11.36
CA PRO A 222 -14.71 -11.06 -10.71
C PRO A 222 -13.89 -10.94 -9.42
N SER A 223 -14.30 -11.70 -8.41
CA SER A 223 -13.56 -11.85 -7.15
C SER A 223 -12.30 -12.69 -7.34
N GLY A 224 -11.31 -12.43 -6.50
CA GLY A 224 -10.13 -13.24 -6.21
C GLY A 224 -10.42 -14.71 -5.96
N ARG A 225 -11.61 -15.06 -5.46
CA ARG A 225 -12.06 -16.45 -5.29
C ARG A 225 -12.05 -17.25 -6.61
N GLU A 226 -12.09 -16.58 -7.75
CA GLU A 226 -12.09 -17.18 -9.09
C GLU A 226 -10.71 -17.16 -9.78
N LEU A 227 -9.68 -16.67 -9.10
CA LEU A 227 -8.39 -16.34 -9.69
C LEU A 227 -7.24 -17.14 -9.09
N ASN A 228 -6.13 -17.18 -9.80
CA ASN A 228 -4.88 -17.72 -9.30
C ASN A 228 -3.96 -16.59 -8.84
N GLY A 229 -3.54 -16.66 -7.58
CA GLY A 229 -2.56 -15.76 -6.99
C GLY A 229 -1.12 -16.28 -7.09
N THR A 230 -0.18 -15.47 -6.60
CA THR A 230 1.22 -15.88 -6.42
C THR A 230 1.63 -15.77 -4.96
N ALA A 231 2.26 -16.82 -4.43
CA ALA A 231 2.87 -16.85 -3.11
C ALA A 231 4.28 -17.44 -3.21
N HIS A 232 5.29 -16.64 -2.92
CA HIS A 232 6.70 -16.97 -3.07
C HIS A 232 7.33 -17.16 -1.68
N GLY A 233 7.74 -18.39 -1.35
CA GLY A 233 8.46 -18.65 -0.11
C GLY A 233 9.94 -18.21 -0.15
N GLY A 234 10.43 -17.57 0.92
CA GLY A 234 11.87 -17.38 1.18
C GLY A 234 12.27 -15.97 1.60
N THR A 235 12.81 -15.83 2.82
CA THR A 235 13.13 -14.54 3.46
C THR A 235 14.41 -13.87 2.94
N VAL A 236 15.37 -14.64 2.42
CA VAL A 236 16.68 -14.10 2.00
C VAL A 236 16.58 -13.30 0.70
N GLY A 237 15.78 -13.76 -0.26
CA GLY A 237 15.56 -13.04 -1.52
C GLY A 237 14.79 -11.74 -1.29
N GLU A 238 13.78 -11.79 -0.43
CA GLU A 238 12.97 -10.63 -0.02
C GLU A 238 13.80 -9.54 0.67
N THR A 239 14.63 -9.91 1.66
CA THR A 239 15.52 -8.94 2.34
C THR A 239 16.47 -8.25 1.36
N LEU A 240 16.99 -8.99 0.38
CA LEU A 240 17.87 -8.44 -0.65
C LEU A 240 17.11 -7.54 -1.64
N ALA A 241 15.90 -7.93 -2.05
CA ALA A 241 15.06 -7.11 -2.94
C ALA A 241 14.68 -5.77 -2.28
N VAL A 242 14.28 -5.80 -1.02
CA VAL A 242 14.01 -4.58 -0.23
C VAL A 242 15.26 -3.70 -0.19
N ALA A 243 16.43 -4.26 0.14
CA ALA A 243 17.66 -3.49 0.19
C ALA A 243 18.07 -2.92 -1.19
N ASP A 244 17.89 -3.68 -2.27
CA ASP A 244 18.12 -3.22 -3.65
C ASP A 244 17.18 -2.06 -4.01
N SER A 245 15.91 -2.12 -3.60
CA SER A 245 14.93 -1.04 -3.81
C SER A 245 15.42 0.28 -3.19
N TRP A 246 15.95 0.25 -1.96
CA TRP A 246 16.51 1.42 -1.28
C TRP A 246 17.79 1.94 -1.96
N VAL A 247 18.68 1.04 -2.39
CA VAL A 247 19.91 1.41 -3.09
C VAL A 247 19.63 2.13 -4.41
N SER A 248 18.57 1.73 -5.12
CA SER A 248 18.20 2.30 -6.42
C SER A 248 17.90 3.81 -6.37
N PHE A 249 17.46 4.33 -5.22
CA PHE A 249 17.25 5.77 -5.02
C PHE A 249 18.55 6.57 -5.01
N VAL A 250 19.64 5.97 -4.51
CA VAL A 250 20.91 6.66 -4.28
C VAL A 250 21.92 6.39 -5.39
N LEU A 251 21.94 5.17 -5.93
CA LEU A 251 22.97 4.71 -6.86
C LEU A 251 22.37 4.37 -8.23
N PRO A 252 23.17 4.39 -9.32
CA PRO A 252 22.68 4.06 -10.66
C PRO A 252 21.95 2.71 -10.70
N PRO A 253 20.90 2.52 -11.52
CA PRO A 253 20.05 1.31 -11.49
C PRO A 253 20.79 -0.01 -11.74
N TRP A 254 21.98 0.04 -12.34
CA TRP A 254 22.85 -1.14 -12.57
C TRP A 254 23.71 -1.51 -11.35
N VAL A 255 23.67 -0.73 -10.26
CA VAL A 255 24.37 -0.99 -9.00
C VAL A 255 23.37 -1.53 -7.97
N GLY A 256 23.26 -2.85 -7.87
CA GLY A 256 22.57 -3.50 -6.74
C GLY A 256 23.47 -3.65 -5.51
N VAL A 257 22.90 -4.09 -4.38
CA VAL A 257 23.55 -4.35 -3.10
C VAL A 257 24.75 -5.29 -3.25
N VAL A 258 24.63 -6.36 -4.06
CA VAL A 258 25.75 -7.28 -4.31
C VAL A 258 26.90 -6.57 -5.02
N GLY A 259 26.59 -5.72 -6.00
CA GLY A 259 27.59 -4.90 -6.71
C GLY A 259 28.26 -3.89 -5.77
N LEU A 260 27.48 -3.24 -4.90
CA LEU A 260 27.98 -2.34 -3.87
C LEU A 260 28.94 -3.05 -2.90
N LEU A 261 28.54 -4.22 -2.38
CA LEU A 261 29.36 -5.02 -1.49
C LEU A 261 30.66 -5.45 -2.17
N ALA A 262 30.60 -5.84 -3.45
CA ALA A 262 31.79 -6.16 -4.23
C ALA A 262 32.73 -4.95 -4.39
N LEU A 263 32.19 -3.75 -4.65
CA LEU A 263 32.97 -2.51 -4.74
C LEU A 263 33.62 -2.12 -3.40
N LEU A 264 32.88 -2.22 -2.29
CA LEU A 264 33.41 -1.93 -0.95
C LEU A 264 34.53 -2.91 -0.57
N THR A 265 34.32 -4.19 -0.83
CA THR A 265 35.31 -5.24 -0.54
C THR A 265 36.55 -5.07 -1.42
N GLY A 266 36.37 -4.83 -2.72
CA GLY A 266 37.45 -4.57 -3.66
C GLY A 266 38.24 -3.30 -3.33
N GLY A 267 37.54 -2.21 -2.97
CA GLY A 267 38.15 -0.95 -2.53
C GLY A 267 38.97 -1.13 -1.25
N GLY A 268 38.45 -1.87 -0.27
CA GLY A 268 39.18 -2.23 0.94
C GLY A 268 40.45 -3.03 0.66
N ALA A 269 40.36 -4.02 -0.24
CA ALA A 269 41.53 -4.81 -0.66
C ALA A 269 42.59 -3.94 -1.36
N LEU A 270 42.19 -3.04 -2.26
CA LEU A 270 43.08 -2.10 -2.93
C LEU A 270 43.75 -1.13 -1.96
N ALA A 271 43.01 -0.59 -0.99
CA ALA A 271 43.55 0.27 0.06
C ALA A 271 44.58 -0.47 0.94
N GLY A 272 44.30 -1.74 1.27
CA GLY A 272 45.24 -2.62 1.96
C GLY A 272 46.53 -2.83 1.19
N LEU A 273 46.43 -3.16 -0.11
CA LEU A 273 47.59 -3.32 -1.00
C LEU A 273 48.39 -2.03 -1.15
N ALA A 274 47.72 -0.88 -1.28
CA ALA A 274 48.38 0.43 -1.35
C ALA A 274 49.14 0.76 -0.06
N ARG A 275 48.55 0.46 1.10
CA ARG A 275 49.19 0.64 2.41
C ARG A 275 50.45 -0.22 2.57
N GLU A 276 50.37 -1.49 2.19
CA GLU A 276 51.54 -2.39 2.22
C GLU A 276 52.62 -1.96 1.23
N GLY A 277 52.23 -1.55 0.00
CA GLY A 277 53.15 -1.01 -0.99
C GLY A 277 53.86 0.27 -0.51
N TYR A 278 53.16 1.14 0.23
CA TYR A 278 53.77 2.33 0.84
C TYR A 278 54.77 1.96 1.95
N ARG A 279 54.41 1.04 2.85
CA ARG A 279 55.30 0.55 3.91
C ARG A 279 56.58 -0.07 3.35
N ALA A 280 56.46 -0.87 2.29
CA ALA A 280 57.60 -1.50 1.63
C ALA A 280 58.54 -0.51 0.94
N ARG A 281 58.09 0.70 0.61
CA ARG A 281 58.92 1.77 0.03
C ARG A 281 59.53 2.73 1.06
N ALA A 282 58.99 2.74 2.29
CA ALA A 282 59.37 3.67 3.34
C ALA A 282 60.34 3.06 4.40
N GLY A 283 60.63 1.76 4.32
CA GLY A 283 61.66 1.07 5.11
C GLY A 283 62.83 0.63 4.24
#